data_AF-A0A1V5P097-F1
#
_entry.id   AF-A0A1V5P097-F1
#
_cell.length_a   1.000
_cell.length_b   1.000
_cell.length_c   1.000
_cell.angle_alpha   90.00
_cell.angle_beta   90.00
_cell.angle_gamma   90.00
#
_symmetry.space_group_name_H-M   'P 1'
#
loop_
_entity.id
_entity.type
_entity.pdbx_description
1 polymer ?
#
loop_
_entity_poly.entity_id
_entity_poly.type
_entity_poly.pdbx_seq_one_letter_code
_entity_poly.pdbx_strand_id
1 'polypeptide(L)'
;MIANTEVAGKTGYLCIIENDPSRIGRMTRALESLRLSYTPIFFEDSRAAIGWLEANAPNVGIISLDYDLYRPGESMPWPGDGMDVVEWLESSAPKDGSLPMVIVHSARCKTAQMMENRLKKAGYRTGRVVPHENTLWIEDEWVHLVSTREGKDDVPASEDSELEKRIQSEILKFQKR
;
A
#
# COMPACT_ATOMS: atom_id res chain seq x y z
N MET A 1 -23.53 -6.89 -7.43
CA MET A 1 -22.70 -6.57 -8.61
C MET A 1 -22.88 -5.10 -8.92
N ILE A 2 -21.90 -4.27 -8.58
CA ILE A 2 -21.88 -2.86 -8.95
C ILE A 2 -20.85 -2.74 -10.06
N ALA A 3 -21.26 -2.20 -11.20
CA ALA A 3 -20.44 -2.07 -12.39
C ALA A 3 -19.26 -1.12 -12.10
N ASN A 4 -18.04 -1.60 -12.37
CA ASN A 4 -16.83 -0.78 -12.42
C ASN A 4 -17.02 0.26 -13.52
N THR A 5 -17.37 1.49 -13.14
CA THR A 5 -17.21 2.63 -14.02
C THR A 5 -15.73 2.98 -13.94
N GLU A 6 -14.96 2.63 -14.98
CA GLU A 6 -13.59 3.12 -15.13
C GLU A 6 -13.64 4.66 -15.12
N VAL A 7 -13.22 5.25 -14.01
CA VAL A 7 -13.06 6.70 -13.90
C VAL A 7 -11.83 7.03 -14.74
N ALA A 8 -12.04 7.70 -15.87
CA ALA A 8 -10.98 8.06 -16.81
C ALA A 8 -9.76 8.66 -16.08
N GLY A 9 -8.58 8.06 -16.27
CA GLY A 9 -7.31 8.50 -15.67
C GLY A 9 -6.83 7.70 -14.47
N LYS A 10 -7.59 6.71 -13.97
CA LYS A 10 -7.11 5.80 -12.92
C LYS A 10 -6.29 4.65 -13.51
N THR A 11 -5.13 4.35 -12.92
CA THR A 11 -4.14 3.38 -13.42
C THR A 11 -4.04 2.10 -12.58
N GLY A 12 -4.72 2.05 -11.43
CA GLY A 12 -4.73 0.87 -10.56
C GLY A 12 -5.55 1.08 -9.29
N TYR A 13 -5.24 0.29 -8.26
CA TYR A 13 -5.97 0.28 -6.99
C TYR A 13 -5.08 0.63 -5.79
N LEU A 14 -5.71 1.32 -4.83
CA LEU A 14 -5.25 1.51 -3.45
C LEU A 14 -6.14 0.63 -2.59
N CYS A 15 -5.63 -0.51 -2.14
CA CYS A 15 -6.35 -1.44 -1.29
C CYS A 15 -6.16 -1.04 0.18
N ILE A 16 -7.25 -0.81 0.93
CA ILE A 16 -7.22 -0.34 2.31
C ILE A 16 -7.98 -1.35 3.18
N ILE A 17 -7.33 -1.88 4.20
CA ILE A 17 -7.89 -2.81 5.16
C ILE A 17 -7.98 -2.08 6.51
N GLU A 18 -9.19 -1.65 6.87
CA GLU A 18 -9.51 -0.85 8.06
C GLU A 18 -10.98 -1.12 8.41
N ASN A 19 -11.29 -1.35 9.69
CA ASN A 19 -12.62 -1.72 10.14
C ASN A 19 -13.28 -0.63 11.01
N ASP A 20 -12.60 0.44 11.40
CA ASP A 20 -13.24 1.51 12.17
C ASP A 20 -14.00 2.45 11.23
N PRO A 21 -15.35 2.55 11.31
CA PRO A 21 -16.13 3.37 10.38
C PRO A 21 -15.76 4.86 10.41
N SER A 22 -15.29 5.36 11.56
CA SER A 22 -14.86 6.75 11.69
C SER A 22 -13.56 6.99 10.91
N ARG A 23 -12.58 6.08 11.04
CA ARG A 23 -11.33 6.11 10.27
C ARG A 23 -11.57 5.92 8.79
N ILE A 24 -12.40 4.96 8.38
CA ILE A 24 -12.80 4.77 6.96
C ILE A 24 -13.38 6.07 6.41
N GLY A 25 -14.30 6.70 7.14
CA GLY A 25 -14.91 7.96 6.73
C GLY A 25 -13.91 9.11 6.61
N ARG A 26 -12.91 9.19 7.51
CA ARG A 26 -11.84 10.19 7.45
C ARG A 26 -10.87 9.92 6.31
N MET A 27 -10.41 8.67 6.15
CA MET A 27 -9.56 8.26 5.02
C MET A 27 -10.24 8.56 3.69
N THR A 28 -11.53 8.24 3.56
CA THR A 28 -12.29 8.52 2.33
C THR A 28 -12.27 10.01 1.99
N ARG A 29 -12.63 10.89 2.94
CA ARG A 29 -12.59 12.35 2.73
C ARG A 29 -11.19 12.87 2.44
N ALA A 30 -10.18 12.32 3.10
CA ALA A 30 -8.80 12.70 2.88
C ALA A 30 -8.35 12.34 1.45
N LEU A 31 -8.74 11.16 0.94
CA LEU A 31 -8.46 10.74 -0.44
C LEU A 31 -9.25 11.54 -1.49
N GLU A 32 -10.47 11.98 -1.20
CA GLU A 32 -11.26 12.85 -2.11
C GLU A 32 -10.55 14.18 -2.41
N SER A 33 -9.77 14.68 -1.44
CA SER A 33 -8.97 15.89 -1.61
C SER A 33 -7.74 15.70 -2.51
N LEU A 34 -7.38 14.44 -2.79
CA LEU A 34 -6.22 14.06 -3.59
C LEU A 34 -6.63 13.72 -5.02
N ARG A 35 -5.85 14.19 -6.00
CA ARG A 35 -5.95 13.72 -7.39
C ARG A 35 -5.13 12.44 -7.57
N LEU A 36 -5.61 11.35 -7.00
CA LEU A 36 -4.94 10.05 -7.07
C LEU A 36 -5.09 9.43 -8.46
N SER A 37 -4.08 8.68 -8.91
CA SER A 37 -4.18 7.77 -10.04
C SER A 37 -4.73 6.41 -9.60
N TYR A 38 -4.69 6.08 -8.30
CA TYR A 38 -5.32 4.87 -7.79
C TYR A 38 -6.81 5.04 -7.44
N THR A 39 -7.56 3.95 -7.60
CA THR A 39 -8.95 3.80 -7.12
C THR A 39 -8.93 3.18 -5.71
N PRO A 40 -9.40 3.89 -4.67
CA PRO A 40 -9.46 3.33 -3.32
C PRO A 40 -10.52 2.23 -3.21
N ILE A 41 -10.15 1.10 -2.62
CA ILE A 41 -11.05 -0.01 -2.28
C ILE A 41 -10.85 -0.35 -0.80
N PHE A 42 -11.94 -0.45 -0.04
CA PHE A 42 -11.92 -0.72 1.39
C PHE A 42 -12.40 -2.14 1.71
N PHE A 43 -11.75 -2.77 2.69
CA PHE A 43 -12.14 -4.04 3.28
C PHE A 43 -12.11 -3.93 4.80
N GLU A 44 -13.12 -4.47 5.46
CA GLU A 44 -13.21 -4.50 6.93
C GLU A 44 -12.64 -5.80 7.52
N ASP A 45 -12.33 -6.78 6.68
CA ASP A 45 -11.90 -8.12 7.07
C ASP A 45 -10.77 -8.63 6.15
N SER A 46 -9.85 -9.43 6.71
CA SER A 46 -8.65 -9.89 5.99
C SER A 46 -9.00 -10.87 4.87
N ARG A 47 -10.04 -11.68 5.05
CA ARG A 47 -10.40 -12.74 4.12
C ARG A 47 -10.99 -12.19 2.82
N ALA A 48 -11.88 -11.21 2.91
CA ALA A 48 -12.41 -10.51 1.75
C ALA A 48 -11.30 -9.74 1.01
N ALA A 49 -10.40 -9.09 1.76
CA ALA A 49 -9.24 -8.42 1.19
C ALA A 49 -8.34 -9.38 0.41
N ILE A 50 -7.95 -10.52 1.00
CA ILE A 50 -7.13 -11.53 0.35
C ILE A 50 -7.81 -12.08 -0.90
N GLY A 51 -9.09 -12.47 -0.82
CA GLY A 51 -9.81 -13.00 -1.98
C GLY A 51 -9.92 -11.98 -3.12
N TRP A 52 -10.04 -10.69 -2.82
CA TRP A 52 -10.00 -9.65 -3.84
C TRP A 52 -8.60 -9.42 -4.39
N LEU A 53 -7.57 -9.42 -3.53
CA LEU A 53 -6.17 -9.25 -3.92
C LEU A 53 -5.70 -10.40 -4.83
N GLU A 54 -6.11 -11.64 -4.58
CA GLU A 54 -5.82 -12.78 -5.47
C GLU A 54 -6.27 -12.54 -6.92
N ALA A 55 -7.39 -11.85 -7.11
CA ALA A 55 -7.92 -11.54 -8.43
C ALA A 55 -7.35 -10.25 -9.04
N ASN A 56 -6.77 -9.35 -8.25
CA ASN A 56 -6.45 -7.98 -8.67
C ASN A 56 -4.99 -7.54 -8.42
N ALA A 57 -4.16 -8.36 -7.76
CA ALA A 57 -2.81 -7.99 -7.31
C ALA A 57 -1.95 -7.28 -8.37
N PRO A 58 -1.92 -7.69 -9.67
CA PRO A 58 -1.13 -7.01 -10.69
C PRO A 58 -1.50 -5.53 -10.91
N ASN A 59 -2.71 -5.12 -10.52
CA ASN A 59 -3.22 -3.76 -10.68
C ASN A 59 -3.21 -2.97 -9.37
N VAL A 60 -2.62 -3.51 -8.29
CA VAL A 60 -2.57 -2.84 -6.98
C VAL A 60 -1.23 -2.13 -6.85
N GLY A 61 -1.26 -0.80 -6.70
CA GLY A 61 -0.04 -0.01 -6.48
C GLY A 61 0.30 0.18 -5.01
N ILE A 62 -0.75 0.27 -4.17
CA ILE A 62 -0.61 0.52 -2.72
C ILE A 62 -1.58 -0.37 -1.95
N ILE A 63 -1.09 -0.94 -0.84
CA ILE A 63 -1.88 -1.65 0.15
C ILE A 63 -1.70 -0.94 1.49
N SER A 64 -2.79 -0.64 2.22
CA SER A 64 -2.75 -0.06 3.56
C SER A 64 -3.40 -1.00 4.56
N LEU A 65 -2.67 -1.40 5.61
CA LEU A 65 -3.05 -2.47 6.54
C LEU A 65 -3.13 -1.97 7.98
N ASP A 66 -4.31 -2.02 8.60
CA ASP A 66 -4.40 -2.15 10.06
C ASP A 66 -4.16 -3.61 10.44
N TYR A 67 -3.62 -3.81 11.63
CA TYR A 67 -3.57 -5.11 12.27
C TYR A 67 -4.91 -5.48 12.91
N ASP A 68 -5.55 -4.56 13.62
CA ASP A 68 -6.63 -4.88 14.56
C ASP A 68 -8.02 -4.82 13.92
N LEU A 69 -8.36 -5.85 13.14
CA LEU A 69 -9.65 -5.92 12.44
C LEU A 69 -10.78 -6.46 13.34
N TYR A 70 -10.52 -6.71 14.62
CA TYR A 70 -11.53 -7.15 15.57
C TYR A 70 -12.28 -5.97 16.17
N ARG A 71 -13.63 -6.02 16.16
CA ARG A 71 -14.45 -5.08 16.94
C ARG A 71 -14.92 -5.72 18.25
N PRO A 72 -14.75 -5.05 19.40
CA PRO A 72 -15.31 -5.52 20.66
C PRO A 72 -16.82 -5.76 20.57
N GLY A 73 -17.25 -6.98 20.90
CA GLY A 73 -18.67 -7.35 20.89
C GLY A 73 -19.16 -8.00 19.60
N GLU A 74 -18.32 -8.11 18.56
CA GLU A 74 -18.63 -8.96 17.40
C GLU A 74 -18.49 -10.45 17.78
N SER A 75 -19.56 -11.22 17.55
CA SER A 75 -19.53 -12.68 17.52
C SER A 75 -19.09 -13.16 16.13
N MET A 76 -18.53 -14.37 16.08
CA MET A 76 -18.09 -15.07 14.86
C MET A 76 -18.95 -14.79 13.60
N PRO A 77 -18.34 -14.80 12.40
CA PRO A 77 -16.99 -15.29 12.09
C PRO A 77 -15.89 -14.28 12.44
N TRP A 78 -14.72 -14.81 12.83
CA TRP A 78 -13.54 -13.98 13.08
C TRP A 78 -13.11 -13.27 11.79
N PRO A 79 -12.93 -11.93 11.81
CA PRO A 79 -12.72 -11.14 10.60
C PRO A 79 -11.31 -11.26 10.02
N GLY A 80 -10.38 -11.93 10.70
CA GLY A 80 -8.98 -11.83 10.32
C GLY A 80 -8.19 -10.87 11.18
N ASP A 81 -6.89 -10.79 10.87
CA ASP A 81 -6.05 -9.66 11.24
C ASP A 81 -5.13 -9.25 10.09
N GLY A 82 -4.41 -8.14 10.27
CA GLY A 82 -3.47 -7.67 9.26
C GLY A 82 -2.29 -8.62 9.00
N MET A 83 -1.98 -9.54 9.92
CA MET A 83 -0.92 -10.53 9.73
C MET A 83 -1.32 -11.61 8.73
N ASP A 84 -2.60 -11.99 8.67
CA ASP A 84 -3.10 -12.90 7.63
C ASP A 84 -2.78 -12.36 6.22
N VAL A 85 -3.00 -11.06 6.02
CA VAL A 85 -2.72 -10.39 4.74
C VAL A 85 -1.21 -10.35 4.47
N VAL A 86 -0.39 -10.10 5.49
CA VAL A 86 1.08 -10.15 5.36
C VAL A 86 1.56 -11.55 4.99
N GLU A 87 1.02 -12.60 5.61
CA GLU A 87 1.33 -13.99 5.29
C GLU A 87 1.01 -14.33 3.85
N TRP A 88 -0.17 -13.91 3.39
CA TRP A 88 -0.56 -14.08 2.01
C TRP A 88 0.38 -13.32 1.05
N LEU A 89 0.72 -12.06 1.33
CA LEU A 89 1.63 -11.25 0.53
C LEU A 89 3.04 -11.85 0.43
N GLU A 90 3.57 -12.41 1.51
CA GLU A 90 4.88 -13.08 1.50
C GLU A 90 4.87 -14.32 0.57
N SER A 91 3.78 -15.09 0.60
CA SER A 91 3.64 -16.30 -0.21
C SER A 91 3.26 -16.04 -1.66
N SER A 92 2.63 -14.89 -1.94
CA SER A 92 2.05 -14.55 -3.24
C SER A 92 2.85 -13.51 -4.02
N ALA A 93 4.08 -13.21 -3.59
CA ALA A 93 4.94 -12.23 -4.24
C ALA A 93 5.13 -12.53 -5.76
N PRO A 94 4.83 -11.58 -6.66
CA PRO A 94 5.03 -11.76 -8.10
C PRO A 94 6.50 -12.04 -8.46
N LYS A 95 6.70 -12.96 -9.41
CA LYS A 95 8.05 -13.36 -9.85
C LYS A 95 8.78 -12.29 -10.66
N ASP A 96 8.05 -11.33 -11.22
CA ASP A 96 8.60 -10.20 -11.98
C ASP A 96 9.11 -9.06 -11.09
N GLY A 97 8.94 -9.17 -9.77
CA GLY A 97 9.36 -8.16 -8.80
C GLY A 97 8.44 -6.94 -8.72
N SER A 98 7.29 -6.95 -9.40
CA SER A 98 6.28 -5.89 -9.29
C SER A 98 5.53 -5.99 -7.96
N LEU A 99 6.06 -5.35 -6.92
CA LEU A 99 5.46 -5.36 -5.59
C LEU A 99 4.78 -4.01 -5.28
N PRO A 100 3.53 -4.02 -4.76
CA PRO A 100 2.91 -2.80 -4.26
C PRO A 100 3.71 -2.22 -3.08
N MET A 101 3.53 -0.93 -2.83
CA MET A 101 3.92 -0.36 -1.55
C MET A 101 2.93 -0.81 -0.47
N VAL A 102 3.44 -1.15 0.72
CA VAL A 102 2.58 -1.54 1.85
C VAL A 102 2.72 -0.54 3.00
N ILE A 103 1.63 0.13 3.37
CA ILE A 103 1.57 1.04 4.52
C ILE A 103 0.94 0.28 5.70
N VAL A 104 1.70 0.07 6.77
CA VAL A 104 1.16 -0.49 8.02
C VAL A 104 0.66 0.67 8.90
N HIS A 105 -0.65 0.75 9.13
CA HIS A 105 -1.28 1.78 9.97
C HIS A 105 -1.86 1.14 11.23
N SER A 106 -1.04 0.87 12.25
CA SER A 106 -1.55 0.22 13.47
C SER A 106 -0.96 0.76 14.75
N ALA A 107 -1.83 0.94 15.76
CA ALA A 107 -1.46 1.40 17.09
C ALA A 107 -0.72 0.31 17.90
N ARG A 108 -0.81 -0.96 17.47
CA ARG A 108 -0.10 -2.08 18.11
C ARG A 108 1.36 -2.09 17.67
N CYS A 109 2.18 -1.18 18.21
CA CYS A 109 3.56 -0.93 17.76
C CYS A 109 4.41 -2.19 17.55
N LYS A 110 4.36 -3.16 18.47
CA LYS A 110 5.13 -4.42 18.33
C LYS A 110 4.67 -5.25 17.15
N THR A 111 3.35 -5.36 16.95
CA THR A 111 2.76 -6.12 15.85
C THR A 111 2.97 -5.41 14.52
N ALA A 112 2.79 -4.09 14.48
CA ALA A 112 3.09 -3.27 13.32
C ALA A 112 4.57 -3.44 12.89
N GLN A 113 5.50 -3.44 13.84
CA GLN A 113 6.92 -3.67 13.56
C GLN A 113 7.17 -5.07 12.99
N MET A 114 6.49 -6.10 13.52
CA MET A 114 6.60 -7.46 13.02
C MET A 114 6.08 -7.57 11.58
N MET A 115 4.91 -7.00 11.27
CA MET A 115 4.35 -6.94 9.92
C MET A 115 5.32 -6.25 8.96
N GLU A 116 5.84 -5.09 9.35
CA GLU A 116 6.79 -4.33 8.55
C GLU A 116 8.07 -5.12 8.25
N ASN A 117 8.63 -5.80 9.26
CA ASN A 117 9.84 -6.61 9.10
C ASN A 117 9.64 -7.79 8.14
N ARG A 118 8.49 -8.44 8.23
CA ARG A 118 8.08 -9.55 7.36
C ARG A 118 7.96 -9.10 5.90
N LEU A 119 7.20 -8.03 5.68
CA LEU A 119 7.03 -7.41 4.37
C LEU A 119 8.38 -6.98 3.76
N LYS A 120 9.24 -6.31 4.53
CA LYS A 120 10.59 -5.92 4.09
C LYS A 120 11.45 -7.13 3.71
N LYS A 121 11.39 -8.22 4.50
CA LYS A 121 12.12 -9.46 4.21
C LYS A 121 11.62 -10.12 2.91
N ALA A 122 10.35 -9.99 2.59
CA ALA A 122 9.75 -10.42 1.32
C ALA A 122 9.97 -9.43 0.16
N GLY A 123 10.72 -8.34 0.36
CA GLY A 123 11.08 -7.39 -0.69
C GLY A 123 10.09 -6.25 -0.91
N TYR A 124 9.01 -6.18 -0.12
CA TYR A 124 8.06 -5.08 -0.21
C TYR A 124 8.69 -3.79 0.30
N ARG A 125 8.37 -2.68 -0.37
CA ARG A 125 8.59 -1.34 0.20
C ARG A 125 7.50 -1.07 1.22
N THR A 126 7.90 -0.62 2.40
CA THR A 126 6.95 -0.37 3.48
C THR A 126 7.00 1.07 3.99
N GLY A 127 5.83 1.57 4.38
CA GLY A 127 5.68 2.73 5.27
C GLY A 127 4.98 2.30 6.55
N ARG A 128 5.18 3.05 7.63
CA ARG A 128 4.49 2.80 8.91
C ARG A 128 3.90 4.10 9.43
N VAL A 129 2.64 4.05 9.82
CA VAL A 129 1.92 5.13 10.50
C VAL A 129 1.40 4.58 11.81
N VAL A 130 1.49 5.37 12.88
CA VAL A 130 0.98 4.98 14.20
C VAL A 130 -0.29 5.79 14.47
N PRO A 131 -1.49 5.17 14.38
CA PRO A 131 -2.72 5.81 14.78
C PRO A 131 -2.65 6.40 16.18
N HIS A 132 -3.03 7.67 16.30
CA HIS A 132 -3.16 8.39 17.56
C HIS A 132 -4.55 9.03 17.71
N GLU A 133 -4.93 9.36 18.95
CA GLU A 133 -6.32 9.61 19.36
C GLU A 133 -7.04 10.73 18.60
N ASN A 134 -6.35 11.82 18.23
CA ASN A 134 -6.97 12.93 17.50
C ASN A 134 -7.19 12.65 16.01
N THR A 135 -6.86 11.44 15.53
CA THR A 135 -7.00 10.97 14.13
C THR A 135 -6.24 11.75 13.06
N LEU A 136 -5.55 12.85 13.39
CA LEU A 136 -4.81 13.71 12.43
C LEU A 136 -3.71 12.96 11.67
N TRP A 137 -3.25 11.80 12.17
CA TRP A 137 -2.35 10.90 11.46
C TRP A 137 -2.89 10.48 10.08
N ILE A 138 -4.20 10.50 9.86
CA ILE A 138 -4.80 10.19 8.56
C ILE A 138 -4.48 11.30 7.56
N GLU A 139 -4.81 12.55 7.88
CA GLU A 139 -4.65 13.69 7.00
C GLU A 139 -3.18 14.13 6.84
N ASP A 140 -2.36 13.93 7.88
CA ASP A 140 -0.98 14.40 7.88
C ASP A 140 -0.03 13.27 7.43
N GLU A 141 0.05 12.18 8.18
CA GLU A 141 1.09 11.15 7.98
C GLU A 141 0.72 10.14 6.89
N TRP A 142 -0.50 9.59 6.97
CA TRP A 142 -0.96 8.54 6.06
C TRP A 142 -1.20 9.08 4.65
N VAL A 143 -1.89 10.21 4.52
CA VAL A 143 -2.05 10.88 3.22
C VAL A 143 -0.69 11.22 2.60
N HIS A 144 0.27 11.70 3.39
CA HIS A 144 1.60 12.01 2.88
C HIS A 144 2.30 10.77 2.28
N LEU A 145 2.16 9.60 2.92
CA LEU A 145 2.71 8.35 2.38
C LEU A 145 1.99 7.90 1.10
N VAL A 146 0.66 8.00 1.06
CA VAL A 146 -0.13 7.68 -0.13
C VAL A 146 0.27 8.60 -1.30
N SER A 147 0.30 9.92 -1.08
CA SER A 147 0.56 10.91 -2.13
C SER A 147 2.01 10.88 -2.66
N THR A 148 2.99 10.63 -1.78
CA THR A 148 4.40 10.58 -2.18
C THR A 148 4.67 9.41 -3.14
N ARG A 149 3.87 8.33 -3.08
CA ARG A 149 4.07 7.16 -3.92
C ARG A 149 3.41 7.28 -5.28
N GLU A 150 2.21 7.84 -5.33
CA GLU A 150 1.52 8.19 -6.59
C GLU A 150 2.46 8.94 -7.54
N GLY A 151 3.19 9.94 -7.04
CA GLY A 151 4.14 10.71 -7.86
C GLY A 151 5.43 10.00 -8.28
N LYS A 152 5.72 8.77 -7.81
CA LYS A 152 6.92 8.01 -8.15
C LYS A 152 6.68 6.83 -9.09
N ASP A 153 5.42 6.47 -9.34
CA ASP A 153 5.04 5.42 -10.28
C ASP A 153 4.90 5.96 -11.73
N ASP A 154 4.81 7.30 -11.90
CA ASP A 154 4.65 8.01 -13.19
C ASP A 154 5.93 8.70 -13.72
N VAL A 155 7.10 8.48 -13.12
CA VAL A 155 8.36 9.06 -13.64
C VAL A 155 9.05 8.04 -14.55
N PRO A 156 8.89 8.11 -15.90
CA PRO A 156 9.86 7.45 -16.77
C PRO A 156 11.24 7.99 -16.40
N ALA A 157 12.24 7.10 -16.36
CA ALA A 157 13.61 7.46 -16.00
C ALA A 157 13.96 8.80 -16.65
N SER A 158 14.21 9.83 -15.83
CA SER A 158 14.51 11.15 -16.35
C SER A 158 15.72 11.07 -17.29
N GLU A 159 15.75 11.91 -18.32
CA GLU A 159 16.88 11.97 -19.27
C GLU A 159 18.23 12.12 -18.54
N ASP A 160 18.23 12.77 -17.37
CA ASP A 160 19.39 12.89 -16.48
C ASP A 160 19.88 11.52 -15.95
N SER A 161 18.98 10.60 -15.61
CA SER A 161 19.33 9.25 -15.15
C SER A 161 19.97 8.40 -16.26
N GLU A 162 19.49 8.55 -17.50
CA GLU A 162 20.09 7.86 -18.65
C GLU A 162 21.42 8.48 -19.05
N LEU A 163 21.54 9.81 -18.99
CA LEU A 163 22.78 10.53 -19.26
C LEU A 163 23.87 10.15 -18.24
N GLU A 164 23.53 10.08 -16.95
CA GLU A 164 24.44 9.63 -15.90
C GLU A 164 24.91 8.19 -16.09
N LYS A 165 23.99 7.26 -16.41
CA LYS A 165 24.33 5.87 -16.74
C LYS A 165 25.25 5.78 -17.96
N ARG A 166 25.02 6.61 -18.97
CA ARG A 166 25.82 6.64 -20.20
C ARG A 166 27.21 7.20 -19.94
N ILE A 167 27.33 8.27 -19.17
CA ILE A 167 28.60 8.86 -18.71
C ILE A 167 29.41 7.85 -17.90
N GLN A 168 28.80 7.15 -16.94
CA GLN A 168 29.50 6.14 -16.16
C GLN A 168 29.97 4.95 -17.01
N SER A 169 29.17 4.53 -18.00
CA SER A 169 29.55 3.46 -18.92
C SER A 169 30.76 3.82 -19.78
N GLU A 170 30.88 5.08 -20.20
CA GLU A 170 32.02 5.56 -20.99
C GLU A 170 33.28 5.71 -20.12
N ILE A 171 33.16 6.26 -18.90
CA ILE A 171 34.28 6.34 -17.96
C ILE A 171 34.87 4.95 -17.69
N LEU A 172 34.03 3.94 -17.51
CA LEU A 172 34.46 2.56 -17.26
C LEU A 172 35.16 1.91 -18.47
N LYS A 173 34.84 2.33 -19.70
CA LYS A 173 35.54 1.90 -20.93
C LYS A 173 36.93 2.52 -21.03
N PHE A 174 37.09 3.77 -20.59
CA PHE A 174 38.37 4.47 -20.62
C PHE A 174 39.34 4.01 -19.53
N GLN A 175 38.85 3.52 -18.40
CA GLN A 175 39.69 2.99 -17.30
C GLN A 175 40.20 1.56 -17.54
N LYS A 176 39.75 0.88 -18.60
CA LYS A 176 40.16 -0.49 -18.98
C LYS A 176 41.14 -0.54 -20.16
N ARG A 177 41.72 0.60 -20.55
CA ARG A 177 42.84 0.71 -21.51
C ARG A 177 44.12 1.06 -20.78
#